data_AF-A0A7Y5EWU5-F1
#
_entry.id   AF-A0A7Y5EWU5-F1
#
_cell.length_a   1.000
_cell.length_b   1.000
_cell.length_c   1.000
_cell.angle_alpha   90.00
_cell.angle_beta   90.00
_cell.angle_gamma   90.00
#
_symmetry.space_group_name_H-M   'P 1'
#
loop_
_entity.id
_entity.type
_entity.pdbx_description
1 polymer ?
#
loop_
_entity_poly.entity_id
_entity_poly.type
_entity_poly.pdbx_seq_one_letter_code
_entity_poly.pdbx_strand_id
1 'polypeptide(L)'
;MKLRKIFILILIIFFSENSPNFSQKIPERKEVLVLLSSSNRFYEEGLIGLRSTLQVEPKIQFIDIIESEYPNIDNYFKEVQSTKPDLVITFGLKATQLAKEYLSNIPIMFSMVNSPKTLNLNKNKICGVVSEIEIKEYFQILKDISPNIKKVYSFYSDQTGEQQATEGDFNDLKFNFLYTKRKVNPNINFQSVLDQIKGEVEAILMVNDRLYNQKNFEILSNFCKKNKVILITSFPSILKAGATFSISPDYNKIGVRSGELANQLLLKSQECKEGPFLFLQESIFAVNESYAKESGVVLPSSIIERARLSRIFSKGVYLLNTGKVKSARNIFIALSKKDPENKNIKEYIQKATEKLTGEQTHLLLIQGKDYYEKKNFSSALEIFKKVLSLNPDSLEAQHYLEESKKSASEKEYNEAIQLLSNKKVFDSYKKLKISLEIYPNNQKVKDKMAQIRSEEYHKISSYLELGNELYNSRKYKQALEIFDLVLLLFPENKEAQEYSRLSKKKDKALVDHLNCSEKKDKKCRFLWKK
;
A
#
# COMPACT_ATOMS: atom_id res chain seq x y z
N MET A 1 58.94 -5.41 -36.80
CA MET A 1 58.92 -5.02 -35.37
C MET A 1 57.77 -4.03 -35.16
N LYS A 2 56.84 -4.22 -34.20
CA LYS A 2 56.94 -3.80 -32.77
C LYS A 2 57.32 -2.30 -32.66
N LEU A 3 56.61 -1.38 -32.01
CA LEU A 3 55.60 -1.44 -30.92
C LEU A 3 54.45 -0.40 -31.18
N ARG A 4 53.17 -0.65 -30.87
CA ARG A 4 52.50 -0.48 -29.54
C ARG A 4 52.80 0.89 -28.90
N LYS A 5 51.91 1.89 -29.00
CA LYS A 5 50.80 2.26 -28.08
C LYS A 5 50.17 3.57 -28.66
N ILE A 6 48.94 4.00 -28.38
CA ILE A 6 47.80 3.52 -27.57
C ILE A 6 46.50 3.97 -28.28
N PHE A 7 45.34 3.40 -27.95
CA PHE A 7 44.01 3.89 -28.38
C PHE A 7 43.18 4.19 -27.12
N ILE A 8 42.68 5.42 -26.95
CA ILE A 8 41.73 5.75 -25.88
C ILE A 8 40.33 5.69 -26.48
N LEU A 9 39.59 4.63 -26.15
CA LEU A 9 38.19 4.46 -26.51
C LEU A 9 37.34 5.27 -25.51
N ILE A 10 36.73 6.37 -25.93
CA ILE A 10 35.77 7.11 -25.09
C ILE A 10 34.44 6.34 -25.12
N LEU A 11 34.26 5.52 -24.08
CA LEU A 11 33.01 4.81 -23.79
C LEU A 11 32.01 5.80 -23.20
N ILE A 12 31.13 6.36 -24.04
CA ILE A 12 29.97 7.13 -23.57
C ILE A 12 28.96 6.13 -23.02
N ILE A 13 29.03 5.88 -21.71
CA ILE A 13 28.01 5.10 -21.00
C ILE A 13 26.80 6.02 -20.81
N PHE A 14 25.82 5.91 -21.70
CA PHE A 14 24.45 6.36 -21.41
C PHE A 14 23.89 5.49 -20.27
N PHE A 15 23.97 5.99 -19.04
CA PHE A 15 23.13 5.48 -17.95
C PHE A 15 21.70 5.92 -18.23
N SER A 16 20.89 5.04 -18.83
CA SER A 16 19.44 5.23 -18.86
C SER A 16 18.89 4.96 -17.46
N GLU A 17 18.49 6.02 -16.76
CA GLU A 17 17.74 5.92 -15.51
C GLU A 17 16.35 5.31 -15.77
N ASN A 18 16.29 3.98 -15.77
CA ASN A 18 15.05 3.22 -15.75
C ASN A 18 14.39 3.35 -14.37
N SER A 19 13.73 4.49 -14.15
CA SER A 19 12.68 4.63 -13.15
C SER A 19 11.36 4.11 -13.75
N PRO A 20 10.78 3.01 -13.24
CA PRO A 20 9.49 2.54 -13.70
C PRO A 20 8.34 3.40 -13.14
N ASN A 21 7.21 3.38 -13.86
CA ASN A 21 5.90 3.92 -13.48
C ASN A 21 5.68 5.45 -13.57
N PHE A 22 5.78 5.96 -14.81
CA PHE A 22 4.63 6.71 -15.32
C PHE A 22 3.48 5.73 -15.58
N SER A 23 2.26 6.04 -15.11
CA SER A 23 1.06 5.25 -15.40
C SER A 23 0.70 5.37 -16.88
N GLN A 24 1.14 4.43 -17.70
CA GLN A 24 0.80 4.37 -19.12
C GLN A 24 -0.72 4.16 -19.27
N LYS A 25 -1.40 5.15 -19.85
CA LYS A 25 -2.84 5.10 -20.13
C LYS A 25 -3.10 4.13 -21.28
N ILE A 26 -4.05 3.21 -21.14
CA ILE A 26 -4.45 2.31 -22.22
C ILE A 26 -5.02 3.12 -23.41
N PRO A 27 -4.68 2.78 -24.67
CA PRO A 27 -5.25 3.45 -25.84
C PRO A 27 -6.78 3.35 -25.89
N GLU A 28 -7.47 4.46 -26.19
CA GLU A 28 -8.92 4.63 -26.05
C GLU A 28 -9.81 3.76 -26.98
N ARG A 29 -9.21 2.88 -27.80
CA ARG A 29 -9.91 1.99 -28.74
C ARG A 29 -9.84 0.50 -28.37
N LYS A 30 -9.49 0.15 -27.13
CA LYS A 30 -9.41 -1.25 -26.69
C LYS A 30 -10.79 -1.83 -26.37
N GLU A 31 -11.17 -2.91 -27.05
CA GLU A 31 -12.43 -3.61 -26.80
C GLU A 31 -12.23 -4.79 -25.84
N VAL A 32 -13.00 -4.79 -24.74
CA VAL A 32 -12.99 -5.86 -23.74
C VAL A 32 -14.40 -6.43 -23.57
N LEU A 33 -14.52 -7.75 -23.66
CA LEU A 33 -15.75 -8.49 -23.41
C LEU A 33 -15.61 -9.30 -22.11
N VAL A 34 -16.55 -9.13 -21.18
CA VAL A 34 -16.63 -9.89 -19.93
C VAL A 34 -17.82 -10.86 -20.01
N LEU A 35 -17.54 -12.17 -19.86
CA LEU A 35 -18.52 -13.25 -19.88
C LEU A 35 -18.69 -13.85 -18.49
N LEU A 36 -19.87 -13.73 -17.88
CA LEU A 36 -20.18 -14.31 -16.58
C LEU A 36 -20.89 -15.65 -16.75
N SER A 37 -20.49 -16.67 -15.98
CA SER A 37 -21.11 -18.02 -16.06
C SER A 37 -22.58 -18.03 -15.65
N SER A 38 -23.01 -17.08 -14.82
CA SER A 38 -24.40 -16.83 -14.43
C SER A 38 -24.54 -15.46 -13.74
N SER A 39 -25.76 -15.01 -13.48
CA SER A 39 -25.98 -13.90 -12.52
C SER A 39 -25.91 -14.40 -11.07
N ASN A 40 -24.90 -13.97 -10.29
CA ASN A 40 -24.86 -14.18 -8.84
C ASN A 40 -23.94 -13.18 -8.13
N ARG A 41 -24.21 -12.99 -6.82
CA ARG A 41 -23.53 -12.05 -5.95
C ARG A 41 -21.99 -12.17 -5.90
N PHE A 42 -21.44 -13.38 -6.01
CA PHE A 42 -19.97 -13.53 -5.94
C PHE A 42 -19.31 -12.94 -7.20
N TYR A 43 -19.89 -13.17 -8.38
CA TYR A 43 -19.43 -12.51 -9.60
C TYR A 43 -19.72 -11.01 -9.60
N GLU A 44 -20.80 -10.53 -8.97
CA GLU A 44 -21.03 -9.08 -8.78
C GLU A 44 -19.93 -8.43 -7.93
N GLU A 45 -19.56 -9.04 -6.79
CA GLU A 45 -18.48 -8.55 -5.91
C GLU A 45 -17.13 -8.52 -6.64
N GLY A 46 -16.84 -9.53 -7.46
CA GLY A 46 -15.65 -9.57 -8.34
C GLY A 46 -15.71 -8.60 -9.51
N LEU A 47 -16.87 -8.37 -10.13
CA LEU A 47 -17.04 -7.40 -11.21
C LEU A 47 -16.85 -5.96 -10.72
N ILE A 48 -17.30 -5.65 -9.50
CA ILE A 48 -17.00 -4.37 -8.83
C ILE A 48 -15.49 -4.20 -8.65
N GLY A 49 -14.77 -5.26 -8.26
CA GLY A 49 -13.32 -5.24 -8.13
C GLY A 49 -12.62 -5.00 -9.48
N LEU A 50 -13.04 -5.71 -10.52
CA LEU A 50 -12.52 -5.59 -11.89
C LEU A 50 -12.63 -4.15 -12.38
N ARG A 51 -13.84 -3.58 -12.33
CA ARG A 51 -14.13 -2.20 -12.73
C ARG A 51 -13.39 -1.14 -11.92
N SER A 52 -12.96 -1.45 -10.69
CA SER A 52 -12.20 -0.49 -9.86
C SER A 52 -10.74 -0.28 -10.30
N THR A 53 -10.23 -1.11 -11.23
CA THR A 53 -8.85 -1.06 -11.71
C THR A 53 -8.71 -1.09 -13.23
N LEU A 54 -9.61 -1.78 -13.95
CA LEU A 54 -9.61 -1.83 -15.41
C LEU A 54 -9.78 -0.42 -16.01
N GLN A 55 -8.87 0.03 -16.86
CA GLN A 55 -8.88 1.41 -17.40
C GLN A 55 -9.84 1.62 -18.59
N VAL A 56 -10.59 0.59 -18.98
CA VAL A 56 -11.51 0.59 -20.14
C VAL A 56 -12.85 0.02 -19.71
N GLU A 57 -13.96 0.57 -20.20
CA GLU A 57 -15.29 0.05 -19.86
C GLU A 57 -15.57 -1.24 -20.66
N PRO A 58 -15.81 -2.38 -20.01
CA PRO A 58 -16.05 -3.63 -20.71
C PRO A 58 -17.51 -3.78 -21.16
N LYS A 59 -17.73 -4.46 -22.29
CA LYS A 59 -19.05 -5.03 -22.61
C LYS A 59 -19.27 -6.24 -21.70
N ILE A 60 -20.40 -6.30 -21.00
CA ILE A 60 -20.70 -7.37 -20.03
C ILE A 60 -21.88 -8.20 -20.53
N GLN A 61 -21.71 -9.52 -20.57
CA GLN A 61 -22.76 -10.47 -20.94
C GLN A 61 -22.73 -11.72 -20.04
N PHE A 62 -23.86 -12.41 -19.92
CA PHE A 62 -24.03 -13.56 -19.04
C PHE A 62 -24.41 -14.80 -19.88
N ILE A 63 -23.77 -15.94 -19.60
CA ILE A 63 -23.94 -17.17 -20.38
C ILE A 63 -25.37 -17.72 -20.29
N ASP A 64 -26.00 -17.62 -19.12
CA ASP A 64 -27.40 -18.04 -18.91
C ASP A 64 -28.39 -17.21 -19.77
N ILE A 65 -28.14 -15.89 -19.92
CA ILE A 65 -28.90 -15.03 -20.84
C ILE A 65 -28.61 -15.41 -22.30
N ILE A 66 -27.34 -15.54 -22.68
CA ILE A 66 -26.94 -15.90 -24.06
C ILE A 66 -27.57 -17.24 -24.49
N GLU A 67 -27.56 -18.26 -23.63
CA GLU A 67 -28.20 -19.56 -23.90
C GLU A 67 -29.72 -19.47 -24.08
N SER A 68 -30.36 -18.46 -23.49
CA SER A 68 -31.81 -18.21 -23.66
C SER A 68 -32.13 -17.42 -24.95
N GLU A 69 -31.21 -16.58 -25.41
CA GLU A 69 -31.38 -15.73 -26.59
C GLU A 69 -30.93 -16.40 -27.90
N TYR A 70 -29.93 -17.31 -27.85
CA TYR A 70 -29.33 -17.95 -29.01
C TYR A 70 -29.69 -19.45 -29.07
N PRO A 71 -30.54 -19.90 -30.03
CA PRO A 71 -30.86 -21.31 -30.22
C PRO A 71 -29.65 -22.21 -30.52
N ASN A 72 -28.55 -21.61 -31.01
CA ASN A 72 -27.24 -22.23 -31.05
C ASN A 72 -26.18 -21.19 -30.61
N ILE A 73 -25.50 -21.48 -29.50
CA ILE A 73 -24.47 -20.61 -28.89
C ILE A 73 -23.23 -20.42 -29.79
N ASP A 74 -22.98 -21.33 -30.75
CA ASP A 74 -21.94 -21.17 -31.77
C ASP A 74 -22.06 -19.84 -32.51
N ASN A 75 -23.30 -19.38 -32.76
CA ASN A 75 -23.56 -18.17 -33.54
C ASN A 75 -23.13 -16.92 -32.76
N TYR A 76 -23.44 -16.87 -31.46
CA TYR A 76 -22.94 -15.83 -30.56
C TYR A 76 -21.40 -15.78 -30.57
N PHE A 77 -20.72 -16.91 -30.45
CA PHE A 77 -19.26 -16.90 -30.46
C PHE A 77 -18.64 -16.59 -31.83
N LYS A 78 -19.33 -16.87 -32.95
CA LYS A 78 -18.92 -16.38 -34.29
C LYS A 78 -19.00 -14.85 -34.38
N GLU A 79 -20.00 -14.23 -33.77
CA GLU A 79 -20.09 -12.76 -33.65
C GLU A 79 -18.97 -12.19 -32.77
N VAL A 80 -18.63 -12.85 -31.66
CA VAL A 80 -17.46 -12.47 -30.83
C VAL A 80 -16.14 -12.63 -31.61
N GLN A 81 -16.01 -13.65 -32.46
CA GLN A 81 -14.84 -13.78 -33.34
C GLN A 81 -14.77 -12.71 -34.44
N SER A 82 -15.91 -12.22 -34.95
CA SER A 82 -15.95 -11.23 -36.01
C SER A 82 -15.67 -9.81 -35.52
N THR A 83 -16.12 -9.46 -34.30
CA THR A 83 -15.79 -8.19 -33.63
C THR A 83 -14.33 -8.10 -33.21
N LYS A 84 -13.69 -9.24 -32.88
CA LYS A 84 -12.26 -9.33 -32.51
C LYS A 84 -11.87 -8.45 -31.30
N PRO A 85 -12.51 -8.63 -30.13
CA PRO A 85 -12.09 -7.93 -28.91
C PRO A 85 -10.62 -8.20 -28.59
N ASP A 86 -9.95 -7.20 -28.03
CA ASP A 86 -8.54 -7.30 -27.62
C ASP A 86 -8.32 -8.29 -26.46
N LEU A 87 -9.34 -8.44 -25.61
CA LEU A 87 -9.34 -9.36 -24.47
C LEU A 87 -10.76 -9.85 -24.17
N VAL A 88 -10.90 -11.16 -23.96
CA VAL A 88 -12.09 -11.76 -23.35
C VAL A 88 -11.77 -12.14 -21.90
N ILE A 89 -12.58 -11.64 -20.97
CA ILE A 89 -12.48 -11.93 -19.54
C ILE A 89 -13.63 -12.87 -19.16
N THR A 90 -13.34 -14.03 -18.57
CA THR A 90 -14.38 -14.99 -18.17
C THR A 90 -14.50 -15.09 -16.66
N PHE A 91 -15.72 -15.07 -16.12
CA PHE A 91 -16.00 -15.27 -14.71
C PHE A 91 -16.62 -16.64 -14.48
N GLY A 92 -15.89 -17.51 -13.81
CA GLY A 92 -16.31 -18.88 -13.50
C GLY A 92 -16.00 -19.92 -14.60
N LEU A 93 -16.19 -21.19 -14.23
CA LEU A 93 -15.75 -22.34 -15.04
C LEU A 93 -16.50 -22.44 -16.38
N LYS A 94 -17.83 -22.30 -16.38
CA LYS A 94 -18.67 -22.48 -17.58
C LYS A 94 -18.34 -21.46 -18.68
N ALA A 95 -18.27 -20.18 -18.34
CA ALA A 95 -17.87 -19.13 -19.28
C ALA A 95 -16.45 -19.35 -19.82
N THR A 96 -15.53 -19.84 -18.97
CA THR A 96 -14.15 -20.16 -19.37
C THR A 96 -14.07 -21.36 -20.32
N GLN A 97 -14.88 -22.39 -20.09
CA GLN A 97 -14.97 -23.57 -20.97
C GLN A 97 -15.49 -23.18 -22.35
N LEU A 98 -16.62 -22.47 -22.42
CA LEU A 98 -17.22 -22.02 -23.68
C LEU A 98 -16.29 -21.07 -24.45
N ALA A 99 -15.69 -20.08 -23.78
CA ALA A 99 -14.73 -19.19 -24.42
C ALA A 99 -13.51 -19.96 -24.97
N LYS A 100 -12.98 -20.94 -24.22
CA LYS A 100 -11.87 -21.79 -24.69
C LYS A 100 -12.24 -22.63 -25.91
N GLU A 101 -13.45 -23.19 -25.91
CA GLU A 101 -13.96 -24.06 -26.98
C GLU A 101 -14.15 -23.27 -28.29
N TYR A 102 -14.79 -22.11 -28.19
CA TYR A 102 -15.19 -21.34 -29.36
C TYR A 102 -14.25 -20.21 -29.78
N LEU A 103 -13.31 -19.74 -28.95
CA LEU A 103 -12.40 -18.64 -29.30
C LEU A 103 -10.95 -19.13 -29.45
N SER A 104 -10.46 -19.14 -30.69
CA SER A 104 -9.13 -19.67 -31.04
C SER A 104 -8.02 -18.61 -31.10
N ASN A 105 -8.37 -17.38 -31.46
CA ASN A 105 -7.39 -16.33 -31.78
C ASN A 105 -7.31 -15.17 -30.78
N ILE A 106 -8.35 -14.98 -29.97
CA ILE A 106 -8.48 -13.90 -28.98
C ILE A 106 -7.82 -14.34 -27.65
N PRO A 107 -7.11 -13.45 -26.92
CA PRO A 107 -6.62 -13.75 -25.58
C PRO A 107 -7.78 -13.94 -24.59
N ILE A 108 -7.70 -14.97 -23.75
CA ILE A 108 -8.71 -15.25 -22.72
C ILE A 108 -8.06 -15.12 -21.34
N MET A 109 -8.57 -14.21 -20.51
CA MET A 109 -8.19 -14.10 -19.11
C MET A 109 -9.35 -14.58 -18.23
N PHE A 110 -9.19 -15.74 -17.58
CA PHE A 110 -10.21 -16.19 -16.64
C PHE A 110 -10.07 -15.51 -15.27
N SER A 111 -11.19 -15.45 -14.57
CA SER A 111 -11.32 -15.00 -13.20
C SER A 111 -12.31 -15.89 -12.47
N MET A 112 -12.17 -16.00 -11.16
CA MET A 112 -13.08 -16.74 -10.28
C MET A 112 -13.27 -18.23 -10.66
N VAL A 113 -12.22 -18.88 -11.16
CA VAL A 113 -12.21 -20.32 -11.47
C VAL A 113 -11.59 -21.11 -10.32
N ASN A 114 -12.26 -22.20 -9.91
CA ASN A 114 -11.72 -23.22 -9.01
C ASN A 114 -11.17 -24.38 -9.85
N SER A 115 -10.10 -25.02 -9.38
CA SER A 115 -9.46 -26.19 -9.96
C SER A 115 -9.23 -26.06 -11.48
N PRO A 116 -8.51 -25.00 -11.95
CA PRO A 116 -8.34 -24.71 -13.38
C PRO A 116 -7.60 -25.81 -14.16
N LYS A 117 -6.96 -26.74 -13.46
CA LYS A 117 -6.36 -27.94 -14.06
C LYS A 117 -7.43 -28.81 -14.77
N THR A 118 -8.68 -28.83 -14.30
CA THR A 118 -9.83 -29.48 -14.99
C THR A 118 -10.04 -28.96 -16.42
N LEU A 119 -9.64 -27.71 -16.72
CA LEU A 119 -9.86 -27.10 -18.02
C LEU A 119 -8.97 -27.70 -19.13
N ASN A 120 -7.96 -28.52 -18.82
CA ASN A 120 -7.01 -29.09 -19.80
C ASN A 120 -6.47 -28.00 -20.77
N LEU A 121 -5.82 -26.97 -20.22
CA LEU A 121 -5.41 -25.75 -20.91
C LEU A 121 -4.21 -25.99 -21.85
N ASN A 122 -4.50 -26.56 -23.02
CA ASN A 122 -3.53 -26.66 -24.12
C ASN A 122 -3.59 -25.39 -24.99
N LYS A 123 -2.67 -24.42 -24.77
CA LYS A 123 -2.14 -23.37 -25.70
C LYS A 123 -1.82 -22.03 -25.01
N ASN A 124 -0.86 -21.31 -25.60
CA ASN A 124 -0.21 -20.08 -25.12
C ASN A 124 -1.09 -18.79 -25.17
N LYS A 125 -2.37 -18.87 -24.79
CA LYS A 125 -3.32 -17.73 -24.85
C LYS A 125 -4.34 -17.65 -23.71
N ILE A 126 -4.29 -18.56 -22.74
CA ILE A 126 -5.21 -18.58 -21.59
C ILE A 126 -4.41 -18.43 -20.30
N CYS A 127 -4.70 -17.40 -19.53
CA CYS A 127 -4.17 -17.17 -18.19
C CYS A 127 -5.27 -16.63 -17.26
N GLY A 128 -5.02 -16.43 -15.97
CA GLY A 128 -6.11 -15.96 -15.09
C GLY A 128 -5.85 -16.00 -13.59
N VAL A 129 -6.83 -15.47 -12.86
CA VAL A 129 -6.87 -15.42 -11.38
C VAL A 129 -7.77 -16.53 -10.87
N VAL A 130 -7.23 -17.39 -10.00
CA VAL A 130 -7.98 -18.50 -9.41
C VAL A 130 -8.74 -18.05 -8.15
N SER A 131 -9.84 -18.74 -7.85
CA SER A 131 -10.65 -18.52 -6.64
C SER A 131 -10.46 -19.63 -5.60
N GLU A 132 -9.52 -20.54 -5.81
CA GLU A 132 -9.31 -21.67 -4.93
C GLU A 132 -8.40 -21.28 -3.75
N ILE A 133 -8.90 -21.50 -2.53
CA ILE A 133 -8.09 -21.46 -1.32
C ILE A 133 -7.33 -22.79 -1.23
N GLU A 134 -6.00 -22.72 -1.19
CA GLU A 134 -5.12 -23.88 -1.08
C GLU A 134 -5.36 -24.65 0.22
N ILE A 135 -5.38 -26.00 0.17
CA ILE A 135 -5.71 -26.82 1.37
C ILE A 135 -4.80 -26.50 2.58
N LYS A 136 -3.54 -26.12 2.32
CA LYS A 136 -2.56 -25.72 3.35
C LYS A 136 -3.06 -24.60 4.28
N GLU A 137 -3.93 -23.71 3.82
CA GLU A 137 -4.42 -22.59 4.63
C GLU A 137 -5.45 -23.08 5.67
N TYR A 138 -6.38 -23.94 5.25
CA TYR A 138 -7.29 -24.62 6.18
C TYR A 138 -6.53 -25.46 7.19
N PHE A 139 -5.48 -26.16 6.76
CA PHE A 139 -4.65 -26.99 7.62
C PHE A 139 -3.86 -26.17 8.65
N GLN A 140 -3.36 -24.99 8.28
CA GLN A 140 -2.73 -24.07 9.23
C GLN A 140 -3.73 -23.62 10.31
N ILE A 141 -4.90 -23.12 9.92
CA ILE A 141 -5.92 -22.69 10.89
C ILE A 141 -6.41 -23.87 11.75
N LEU A 142 -6.51 -25.07 11.18
CA LEU A 142 -6.86 -26.28 11.92
C LEU A 142 -5.82 -26.61 13.01
N LYS A 143 -4.52 -26.44 12.75
CA LYS A 143 -3.47 -26.59 13.77
C LYS A 143 -3.45 -25.43 14.77
N ASP A 144 -3.75 -24.21 14.33
CA ASP A 144 -3.87 -23.05 15.21
C ASP A 144 -5.06 -23.23 16.20
N ILE A 145 -6.12 -23.95 15.81
CA ILE A 145 -7.27 -24.32 16.66
C ILE A 145 -6.98 -25.55 17.52
N SER A 146 -6.47 -26.63 16.91
CA SER A 146 -6.21 -27.93 17.55
C SER A 146 -4.80 -28.45 17.19
N PRO A 147 -3.75 -28.03 17.94
CA PRO A 147 -2.37 -28.39 17.62
C PRO A 147 -2.11 -29.90 17.58
N ASN A 148 -2.83 -30.65 18.41
CA ASN A 148 -2.64 -32.09 18.60
C ASN A 148 -3.42 -32.98 17.63
N ILE A 149 -4.24 -32.41 16.74
CA ILE A 149 -5.07 -33.17 15.80
C ILE A 149 -4.27 -34.17 14.95
N LYS A 150 -4.88 -35.31 14.64
CA LYS A 150 -4.30 -36.50 14.00
C LYS A 150 -5.07 -37.08 12.82
N LYS A 151 -6.40 -36.92 12.74
CA LYS A 151 -7.23 -37.55 11.69
C LYS A 151 -8.18 -36.55 11.02
N VAL A 152 -7.89 -36.20 9.77
CA VAL A 152 -8.62 -35.20 8.97
C VAL A 152 -9.17 -35.84 7.70
N TYR A 153 -10.45 -35.62 7.39
CA TYR A 153 -11.12 -36.24 6.24
C TYR A 153 -11.68 -35.22 5.24
N SER A 154 -11.77 -35.62 3.98
CA SER A 154 -12.61 -34.96 2.97
C SER A 154 -13.38 -35.98 2.15
N PHE A 155 -14.61 -35.64 1.77
CA PHE A 155 -15.42 -36.44 0.86
C PHE A 155 -15.61 -35.73 -0.47
N TYR A 156 -15.61 -36.49 -1.56
CA TYR A 156 -15.86 -35.98 -2.92
C TYR A 156 -16.66 -36.99 -3.74
N SER A 157 -17.38 -36.50 -4.74
CA SER A 157 -18.23 -37.28 -5.65
C SER A 157 -17.91 -37.05 -7.14
N ASP A 158 -17.20 -35.96 -7.46
CA ASP A 158 -16.78 -35.63 -8.83
C ASP A 158 -15.28 -35.28 -8.94
N GLN A 159 -14.83 -35.00 -10.17
CA GLN A 159 -13.42 -34.73 -10.47
C GLN A 159 -12.92 -33.40 -9.89
N THR A 160 -13.80 -32.42 -9.66
CA THR A 160 -13.42 -31.12 -9.08
C THR A 160 -13.11 -31.30 -7.60
N GLY A 161 -14.02 -31.95 -6.86
CA GLY A 161 -13.79 -32.33 -5.47
C GLY A 161 -12.57 -33.24 -5.31
N GLU A 162 -12.34 -34.18 -6.24
CA GLU A 162 -11.16 -35.06 -6.26
C GLU A 162 -9.85 -34.28 -6.43
N GLN A 163 -9.79 -33.31 -7.35
CA GLN A 163 -8.60 -32.50 -7.58
C GLN A 163 -8.25 -31.64 -6.35
N GLN A 164 -9.24 -30.95 -5.76
CA GLN A 164 -9.02 -30.16 -4.56
C GLN A 164 -8.58 -31.06 -3.40
N ALA A 165 -9.31 -32.14 -3.12
CA ALA A 165 -8.99 -33.07 -2.02
C ALA A 165 -7.57 -33.64 -2.13
N THR A 166 -7.07 -33.86 -3.34
CA THR A 166 -5.71 -34.38 -3.58
C THR A 166 -4.60 -33.44 -3.10
N GLU A 167 -4.86 -32.14 -2.91
CA GLU A 167 -3.88 -31.24 -2.27
C GLU A 167 -3.59 -31.60 -0.81
N GLY A 168 -4.55 -32.23 -0.11
CA GLY A 168 -4.39 -32.64 1.29
C GLY A 168 -3.32 -33.73 1.45
N ASP A 169 -3.26 -34.69 0.54
CA ASP A 169 -2.29 -35.80 0.55
C ASP A 169 -0.82 -35.32 0.43
N PHE A 170 -0.60 -34.11 -0.11
CA PHE A 170 0.73 -33.50 -0.22
C PHE A 170 1.09 -32.60 0.97
N ASN A 171 0.11 -32.24 1.80
CA ASN A 171 0.29 -31.29 2.90
C ASN A 171 0.21 -31.95 4.29
N ASP A 172 -0.44 -33.10 4.44
CA ASP A 172 -0.71 -33.71 5.75
C ASP A 172 0.57 -34.01 6.57
N LEU A 173 1.62 -34.54 5.93
CA LEU A 173 2.96 -34.72 6.50
C LEU A 173 3.54 -33.42 7.07
N LYS A 174 3.38 -32.30 6.36
CA LYS A 174 3.86 -30.98 6.79
C LYS A 174 3.12 -30.49 8.03
N PHE A 175 1.85 -30.84 8.19
CA PHE A 175 1.02 -30.46 9.34
C PHE A 175 0.92 -31.58 10.41
N ASN A 176 1.66 -32.68 10.27
CA ASN A 176 1.77 -33.77 11.25
C ASN A 176 0.39 -34.29 11.73
N PHE A 177 -0.43 -34.70 10.76
CA PHE A 177 -1.64 -35.51 10.91
C PHE A 177 -1.82 -36.41 9.68
N LEU A 178 -2.68 -37.42 9.78
CA LEU A 178 -3.13 -38.22 8.65
C LEU A 178 -4.33 -37.53 7.98
N TYR A 179 -4.20 -37.24 6.70
CA TYR A 179 -5.34 -36.84 5.87
C TYR A 179 -5.93 -38.05 5.14
N THR A 180 -7.24 -38.05 4.89
CA THR A 180 -7.92 -39.11 4.15
C THR A 180 -9.04 -38.55 3.30
N LYS A 181 -8.82 -38.47 1.98
CA LYS A 181 -9.88 -38.24 1.00
C LYS A 181 -10.64 -39.53 0.71
N ARG A 182 -11.97 -39.48 0.62
CA ARG A 182 -12.82 -40.61 0.23
C ARG A 182 -13.78 -40.24 -0.90
N LYS A 183 -13.80 -41.05 -1.96
CA LYS A 183 -14.78 -40.96 -3.04
C LYS A 183 -16.12 -41.52 -2.57
N VAL A 184 -17.20 -40.82 -2.86
CA VAL A 184 -18.57 -41.11 -2.40
C VAL A 184 -19.51 -41.01 -3.59
N ASN A 185 -20.35 -42.04 -3.80
CA ASN A 185 -21.42 -41.93 -4.79
C ASN A 185 -22.44 -40.88 -4.29
N PRO A 186 -22.78 -39.83 -5.07
CA PRO A 186 -23.64 -38.75 -4.58
C PRO A 186 -25.08 -39.20 -4.24
N ASN A 187 -25.50 -40.38 -4.72
CA ASN A 187 -26.80 -40.99 -4.42
C ASN A 187 -26.77 -41.91 -3.17
N ILE A 188 -25.62 -42.12 -2.53
CA ILE A 188 -25.52 -42.97 -1.34
C ILE A 188 -26.18 -42.29 -0.12
N ASN A 189 -26.58 -43.08 0.87
CA ASN A 189 -26.95 -42.54 2.17
C ASN A 189 -25.69 -41.99 2.88
N PHE A 190 -25.50 -40.66 2.86
CA PHE A 190 -24.31 -40.03 3.40
C PHE A 190 -24.11 -40.28 4.91
N GLN A 191 -25.19 -40.49 5.68
CA GLN A 191 -25.10 -40.85 7.11
C GLN A 191 -24.29 -42.14 7.31
N SER A 192 -24.58 -43.18 6.51
CA SER A 192 -23.84 -44.47 6.59
C SER A 192 -22.36 -44.36 6.22
N VAL A 193 -21.96 -43.34 5.45
CA VAL A 193 -20.54 -43.07 5.14
C VAL A 193 -19.85 -42.40 6.32
N LEU A 194 -20.54 -41.50 7.03
CA LEU A 194 -20.03 -40.84 8.23
C LEU A 194 -19.94 -41.79 9.43
N ASP A 195 -20.92 -42.70 9.57
CA ASP A 195 -20.93 -43.69 10.65
C ASP A 195 -19.70 -44.62 10.60
N GLN A 196 -19.14 -44.89 9.41
CA GLN A 196 -17.90 -45.68 9.22
C GLN A 196 -16.62 -45.00 9.72
N ILE A 197 -16.63 -43.70 10.03
CA ILE A 197 -15.47 -42.96 10.57
C ILE A 197 -15.73 -42.41 11.97
N LYS A 198 -16.86 -42.79 12.58
CA LYS A 198 -17.28 -42.35 13.90
C LYS A 198 -16.27 -42.80 14.96
N GLY A 199 -15.82 -41.87 15.80
CA GLY A 199 -14.80 -42.12 16.83
C GLY A 199 -13.36 -42.12 16.29
N GLU A 200 -13.17 -42.05 14.97
CA GLU A 200 -11.84 -41.91 14.37
C GLU A 200 -11.57 -40.49 13.85
N VAL A 201 -12.57 -39.81 13.28
CA VAL A 201 -12.39 -38.48 12.68
C VAL A 201 -12.40 -37.35 13.72
N GLU A 202 -11.48 -36.40 13.57
CA GLU A 202 -11.39 -35.20 14.43
C GLU A 202 -11.71 -33.91 13.67
N ALA A 203 -11.47 -33.88 12.35
CA ALA A 203 -11.91 -32.80 11.47
C ALA A 203 -12.39 -33.29 10.10
N ILE A 204 -13.34 -32.58 9.51
CA ILE A 204 -13.80 -32.79 8.14
C ILE A 204 -13.67 -31.47 7.38
N LEU A 205 -12.95 -31.49 6.25
CA LEU A 205 -12.88 -30.39 5.29
C LEU A 205 -13.85 -30.65 4.14
N MET A 206 -14.83 -29.76 3.99
CA MET A 206 -15.70 -29.70 2.82
C MET A 206 -14.90 -29.13 1.64
N VAL A 207 -14.56 -29.99 0.68
CA VAL A 207 -14.09 -29.55 -0.64
C VAL A 207 -15.26 -29.05 -1.49
N ASN A 208 -14.96 -28.32 -2.55
CA ASN A 208 -15.93 -27.78 -3.49
C ASN A 208 -16.53 -28.91 -4.37
N ASP A 209 -17.54 -29.59 -3.85
CA ASP A 209 -18.18 -30.75 -4.47
C ASP A 209 -19.71 -30.73 -4.28
N ARG A 210 -20.45 -31.15 -5.31
CA ARG A 210 -21.93 -31.20 -5.30
C ARG A 210 -22.52 -32.16 -4.27
N LEU A 211 -21.71 -33.05 -3.69
CA LEU A 211 -22.07 -33.92 -2.57
C LEU A 211 -22.67 -33.13 -1.40
N TYR A 212 -22.16 -31.92 -1.14
CA TYR A 212 -22.55 -31.07 -0.01
C TYR A 212 -23.79 -30.20 -0.27
N ASN A 213 -24.81 -30.76 -0.94
CA ASN A 213 -26.13 -30.16 -1.00
C ASN A 213 -26.73 -29.96 0.42
N GLN A 214 -27.79 -29.16 0.53
CA GLN A 214 -28.39 -28.79 1.82
C GLN A 214 -28.63 -30.00 2.76
N LYS A 215 -29.27 -31.07 2.26
CA LYS A 215 -29.58 -32.27 3.03
C LYS A 215 -28.31 -32.95 3.56
N ASN A 216 -27.30 -33.12 2.70
CA ASN A 216 -26.04 -33.76 3.09
C ASN A 216 -25.19 -32.87 4.01
N PHE A 217 -25.26 -31.55 3.86
CA PHE A 217 -24.66 -30.60 4.79
C PHE A 217 -25.33 -30.65 6.17
N GLU A 218 -26.66 -30.72 6.25
CA GLU A 218 -27.38 -30.87 7.52
C GLU A 218 -27.02 -32.20 8.23
N ILE A 219 -26.92 -33.30 7.48
CA ILE A 219 -26.44 -34.60 7.99
C ILE A 219 -25.01 -34.47 8.55
N LEU A 220 -24.09 -33.88 7.77
CA LEU A 220 -22.70 -33.68 8.17
C LEU A 220 -22.53 -32.77 9.39
N SER A 221 -23.21 -31.62 9.39
CA SER A 221 -23.24 -30.65 10.50
C SER A 221 -23.72 -31.32 11.79
N ASN A 222 -24.78 -32.14 11.72
CA ASN A 222 -25.30 -32.87 12.88
C ASN A 222 -24.35 -33.99 13.34
N PHE A 223 -23.72 -34.71 12.42
CA PHE A 223 -22.69 -35.69 12.74
C PHE A 223 -21.50 -35.03 13.45
N CYS A 224 -20.98 -33.93 12.90
CA CYS A 224 -19.83 -33.23 13.47
C CYS A 224 -20.14 -32.66 14.85
N LYS A 225 -21.32 -32.03 15.03
CA LYS A 225 -21.78 -31.51 16.32
C LYS A 225 -21.88 -32.61 17.37
N LYS A 226 -22.47 -33.76 17.04
CA LYS A 226 -22.65 -34.90 17.98
C LYS A 226 -21.33 -35.57 18.36
N ASN A 227 -20.35 -35.63 17.45
CA ASN A 227 -19.10 -36.38 17.64
C ASN A 227 -17.87 -35.50 17.93
N LYS A 228 -18.07 -34.19 18.18
CA LYS A 228 -17.01 -33.20 18.48
C LYS A 228 -15.97 -33.00 17.37
N VAL A 229 -16.42 -33.12 16.12
CA VAL A 229 -15.57 -32.99 14.92
C VAL A 229 -15.54 -31.53 14.47
N ILE A 230 -14.37 -31.01 14.15
CA ILE A 230 -14.21 -29.68 13.55
C ILE A 230 -14.69 -29.74 12.10
N LEU A 231 -15.75 -29.00 11.76
CA LEU A 231 -16.25 -28.91 10.38
C LEU A 231 -15.74 -27.63 9.71
N ILE A 232 -15.04 -27.79 8.59
CA ILE A 232 -14.40 -26.72 7.85
C ILE A 232 -15.11 -26.54 6.51
N THR A 233 -15.38 -25.30 6.10
CA THR A 233 -16.03 -25.00 4.82
C THR A 233 -15.36 -23.84 4.08
N SER A 234 -15.45 -23.85 2.75
CA SER A 234 -15.08 -22.72 1.89
C SER A 234 -16.19 -21.66 1.75
N PHE A 235 -17.40 -21.95 2.26
CA PHE A 235 -18.62 -21.19 2.00
C PHE A 235 -19.11 -20.40 3.22
N PRO A 236 -18.98 -19.06 3.26
CA PRO A 236 -19.42 -18.24 4.41
C PRO A 236 -20.93 -18.26 4.65
N SER A 237 -21.72 -18.53 3.61
CA SER A 237 -23.19 -18.57 3.67
C SER A 237 -23.71 -19.67 4.59
N ILE A 238 -23.05 -20.83 4.64
CA ILE A 238 -23.46 -21.99 5.46
C ILE A 238 -22.69 -22.08 6.78
N LEU A 239 -21.68 -21.24 7.02
CA LEU A 239 -20.92 -21.21 8.28
C LEU A 239 -21.84 -21.13 9.49
N LYS A 240 -22.77 -20.17 9.49
CA LYS A 240 -23.76 -19.99 10.58
C LYS A 240 -24.74 -21.16 10.72
N ALA A 241 -25.02 -21.86 9.63
CA ALA A 241 -25.97 -22.98 9.61
C ALA A 241 -25.37 -24.27 10.20
N GLY A 242 -24.04 -24.43 10.24
CA GLY A 242 -23.49 -25.66 10.80
C GLY A 242 -22.00 -25.97 10.66
N ALA A 243 -21.11 -25.03 10.34
CA ALA A 243 -19.67 -25.30 10.30
C ALA A 243 -18.94 -24.62 11.48
N THR A 244 -17.77 -25.14 11.87
CA THR A 244 -16.93 -24.57 12.94
C THR A 244 -16.23 -23.29 12.47
N PHE A 245 -15.60 -23.34 11.30
CA PHE A 245 -14.97 -22.18 10.67
C PHE A 245 -15.04 -22.22 9.14
N SER A 246 -14.87 -21.05 8.52
CA SER A 246 -14.74 -20.92 7.08
C SER A 246 -13.53 -20.07 6.71
N ILE A 247 -12.85 -20.47 5.62
CA ILE A 247 -11.93 -19.61 4.88
C ILE A 247 -12.54 -19.46 3.49
N SER A 248 -12.82 -18.24 3.06
CA SER A 248 -13.33 -17.98 1.71
C SER A 248 -12.43 -16.99 0.96
N PRO A 249 -12.48 -16.99 -0.38
CA PRO A 249 -11.84 -15.93 -1.15
C PRO A 249 -12.47 -14.57 -0.86
N ASP A 250 -11.68 -13.51 -0.95
CA ASP A 250 -12.22 -12.15 -1.11
C ASP A 250 -12.49 -11.92 -2.61
N TYR A 251 -13.74 -12.13 -3.04
CA TYR A 251 -14.13 -12.00 -4.43
C TYR A 251 -13.88 -10.60 -5.01
N ASN A 252 -14.01 -9.55 -4.19
CA ASN A 252 -13.71 -8.19 -4.62
C ASN A 252 -12.22 -8.05 -4.96
N LYS A 253 -11.32 -8.66 -4.18
CA LYS A 253 -9.89 -8.69 -4.47
C LYS A 253 -9.52 -9.56 -5.67
N ILE A 254 -10.22 -10.68 -5.90
CA ILE A 254 -10.11 -11.43 -7.16
C ILE A 254 -10.43 -10.51 -8.34
N GLY A 255 -11.48 -9.71 -8.22
CA GLY A 255 -11.82 -8.66 -9.17
C GLY A 255 -10.69 -7.66 -9.40
N VAL A 256 -10.21 -7.00 -8.34
CA VAL A 256 -9.11 -6.02 -8.39
C VAL A 256 -7.89 -6.61 -9.10
N ARG A 257 -7.45 -7.81 -8.70
CA ARG A 257 -6.30 -8.47 -9.30
C ARG A 257 -6.52 -8.88 -10.76
N SER A 258 -7.76 -9.20 -11.13
CA SER A 258 -8.14 -9.48 -12.50
C SER A 258 -8.06 -8.22 -13.37
N GLY A 259 -8.45 -7.05 -12.85
CA GLY A 259 -8.39 -5.80 -13.62
C GLY A 259 -6.95 -5.28 -13.79
N GLU A 260 -6.10 -5.46 -12.78
CA GLU A 260 -4.66 -5.27 -12.89
C GLU A 260 -4.03 -6.14 -13.99
N LEU A 261 -4.30 -7.46 -13.97
CA LEU A 261 -3.80 -8.39 -14.99
C LEU A 261 -4.35 -8.04 -16.39
N ALA A 262 -5.64 -7.72 -16.49
CA ALA A 262 -6.25 -7.29 -17.76
C ALA A 262 -5.57 -6.03 -18.33
N ASN A 263 -5.28 -5.03 -17.50
CA ASN A 263 -4.51 -3.85 -17.93
C ASN A 263 -3.11 -4.24 -18.44
N GLN A 264 -2.40 -5.14 -17.75
CA GLN A 264 -1.06 -5.60 -18.15
C GLN A 264 -1.08 -6.35 -19.49
N LEU A 265 -2.12 -7.15 -19.75
CA LEU A 265 -2.34 -7.83 -21.02
C LEU A 265 -2.68 -6.84 -22.15
N LEU A 266 -3.56 -5.86 -21.89
CA LEU A 266 -3.98 -4.84 -22.86
C LEU A 266 -2.83 -3.89 -23.26
N LEU A 267 -1.94 -3.57 -22.32
CA LEU A 267 -0.69 -2.83 -22.55
C LEU A 267 0.41 -3.67 -23.21
N LYS A 268 0.22 -5.00 -23.34
CA LYS A 268 1.26 -5.97 -23.77
C LYS A 268 2.53 -5.95 -22.91
N SER A 269 2.46 -5.44 -21.69
CA SER A 269 3.54 -5.55 -20.70
C SER A 269 3.66 -6.97 -20.14
N GLN A 270 2.61 -7.77 -20.31
CA GLN A 270 2.58 -9.21 -20.04
C GLN A 270 1.82 -9.92 -21.18
N GLU A 271 2.16 -11.19 -21.44
CA GLU A 271 1.42 -12.07 -22.34
C GLU A 271 0.96 -13.32 -21.58
N CYS A 272 -0.13 -13.97 -22.00
CA CYS A 272 -0.52 -15.30 -21.47
C CYS A 272 0.39 -16.44 -22.01
N LYS A 273 1.72 -16.28 -21.91
CA LYS A 273 2.71 -17.33 -22.16
C LYS A 273 3.17 -17.92 -20.82
N GLU A 274 3.32 -19.25 -20.78
CA GLU A 274 3.79 -20.02 -19.62
C GLU A 274 2.98 -19.90 -18.31
N GLY A 275 1.67 -20.11 -18.41
CA GLY A 275 0.87 -20.71 -17.33
C GLY A 275 0.86 -20.10 -15.91
N PRO A 276 0.88 -18.77 -15.69
CA PRO A 276 0.75 -18.21 -14.35
C PRO A 276 -0.72 -18.24 -13.91
N PHE A 277 -1.10 -19.27 -13.17
CA PHE A 277 -2.29 -19.21 -12.32
C PHE A 277 -2.00 -18.25 -11.17
N LEU A 278 -2.65 -17.08 -11.16
CA LEU A 278 -2.48 -16.13 -10.06
C LEU A 278 -3.37 -16.56 -8.89
N PHE A 279 -2.75 -17.24 -7.92
CA PHE A 279 -3.32 -17.44 -6.58
C PHE A 279 -3.26 -16.13 -5.80
N LEU A 280 -4.34 -15.82 -5.09
CA LEU A 280 -4.33 -14.77 -4.08
C LEU A 280 -3.89 -15.34 -2.73
N GLN A 281 -3.11 -14.56 -2.00
CA GLN A 281 -2.68 -14.89 -0.64
C GLN A 281 -3.68 -14.39 0.43
N GLU A 282 -4.84 -13.89 0.00
CA GLU A 282 -5.74 -13.11 0.85
C GLU A 282 -7.14 -13.70 0.88
N SER A 283 -7.53 -14.13 2.09
CA SER A 283 -8.78 -14.81 2.38
C SER A 283 -9.59 -14.07 3.46
N ILE A 284 -10.88 -14.37 3.53
CA ILE A 284 -11.78 -13.97 4.60
C ILE A 284 -11.92 -15.14 5.56
N PHE A 285 -11.51 -14.94 6.81
CA PHE A 285 -11.58 -15.95 7.86
C PHE A 285 -12.72 -15.63 8.84
N ALA A 286 -13.58 -16.62 9.09
CA ALA A 286 -14.69 -16.50 10.02
C ALA A 286 -14.90 -17.79 10.83
N VAL A 287 -15.39 -17.65 12.06
CA VAL A 287 -15.71 -18.76 12.97
C VAL A 287 -17.18 -18.69 13.38
N ASN A 288 -17.76 -19.83 13.73
CA ASN A 288 -19.08 -19.93 14.36
C ASN A 288 -18.92 -20.32 15.82
N GLU A 289 -18.78 -19.32 16.69
CA GLU A 289 -18.55 -19.52 18.14
C GLU A 289 -19.68 -20.32 18.81
N SER A 290 -20.94 -20.15 18.38
CA SER A 290 -22.07 -20.93 18.92
C SER A 290 -21.96 -22.39 18.52
N TYR A 291 -21.77 -22.67 17.21
CA TYR A 291 -21.63 -24.04 16.73
C TYR A 291 -20.42 -24.75 17.34
N ALA A 292 -19.27 -24.07 17.45
CA ALA A 292 -18.08 -24.62 18.08
C ALA A 292 -18.33 -24.99 19.55
N LYS A 293 -18.99 -24.11 20.31
CA LYS A 293 -19.39 -24.40 21.70
C LYS A 293 -20.37 -25.58 21.78
N GLU A 294 -21.37 -25.63 20.90
CA GLU A 294 -22.36 -26.71 20.83
C GLU A 294 -21.76 -28.05 20.39
N SER A 295 -20.70 -28.02 19.56
CA SER A 295 -19.93 -29.21 19.17
C SER A 295 -18.81 -29.57 20.16
N GLY A 296 -18.68 -28.84 21.28
CA GLY A 296 -17.62 -29.07 22.26
C GLY A 296 -16.20 -28.77 21.77
N VAL A 297 -16.06 -28.01 20.69
CA VAL A 297 -14.78 -27.52 20.16
C VAL A 297 -14.42 -26.19 20.84
N VAL A 298 -13.31 -26.18 21.58
CA VAL A 298 -12.80 -24.97 22.24
C VAL A 298 -11.95 -24.18 21.24
N LEU A 299 -12.41 -22.98 20.88
CA LEU A 299 -11.64 -22.05 20.03
C LEU A 299 -10.66 -21.23 20.88
N PRO A 300 -9.36 -21.19 20.54
CA PRO A 300 -8.40 -20.30 21.20
C PRO A 300 -8.77 -18.82 21.03
N SER A 301 -8.49 -17.99 22.05
CA SER A 301 -8.79 -16.55 22.00
C SER A 301 -8.10 -15.82 20.84
N SER A 302 -6.92 -16.27 20.44
CA SER A 302 -6.20 -15.77 19.25
C SER A 302 -6.98 -16.01 17.95
N ILE A 303 -7.66 -17.14 17.82
CA ILE A 303 -8.50 -17.48 16.67
C ILE A 303 -9.77 -16.61 16.64
N ILE A 304 -10.41 -16.43 17.79
CA ILE A 304 -11.59 -15.56 17.92
C ILE A 304 -11.21 -14.12 17.55
N GLU A 305 -10.09 -13.59 18.05
CA GLU A 305 -9.61 -12.26 17.69
C GLU A 305 -9.22 -12.14 16.20
N ARG A 306 -8.55 -13.15 15.61
CA ARG A 306 -8.24 -13.18 14.17
C ARG A 306 -9.51 -13.10 13.31
N ALA A 307 -10.53 -13.88 13.63
CA ALA A 307 -11.82 -13.83 12.94
C ALA A 307 -12.56 -12.49 13.18
N ARG A 308 -12.48 -11.93 14.39
CA ARG A 308 -13.04 -10.61 14.71
C ARG A 308 -12.39 -9.50 13.89
N LEU A 309 -11.06 -9.51 13.76
CA LEU A 309 -10.30 -8.57 12.94
C LEU A 309 -10.62 -8.72 11.45
N SER A 310 -10.67 -9.95 10.91
CA SER A 310 -11.07 -10.21 9.53
C SER A 310 -12.48 -9.67 9.23
N ARG A 311 -13.46 -9.93 10.11
CA ARG A 311 -14.82 -9.37 9.99
C ARG A 311 -14.87 -7.84 10.03
N ILE A 312 -14.05 -7.20 10.87
CA ILE A 312 -13.95 -5.73 10.92
C ILE A 312 -13.32 -5.20 9.63
N PHE A 313 -12.30 -5.88 9.09
CA PHE A 313 -11.67 -5.56 7.81
C PHE A 313 -12.69 -5.62 6.67
N SER A 314 -13.42 -6.72 6.50
CA SER A 314 -14.47 -6.85 5.48
C SER A 314 -15.57 -5.77 5.60
N LYS A 315 -15.91 -5.36 6.84
CA LYS A 315 -16.82 -4.22 7.07
C LYS A 315 -16.22 -2.89 6.60
N GLY A 316 -14.92 -2.68 6.79
CA GLY A 316 -14.18 -1.55 6.23
C GLY A 316 -14.25 -1.52 4.70
N VAL A 317 -13.99 -2.66 4.04
CA VAL A 317 -14.06 -2.81 2.57
C VAL A 317 -15.47 -2.50 2.06
N TYR A 318 -16.50 -3.08 2.68
CA TYR A 318 -17.90 -2.81 2.33
C TYR A 318 -18.25 -1.31 2.47
N LEU A 319 -17.80 -0.64 3.53
CA LEU A 319 -18.01 0.81 3.70
C LEU A 319 -17.26 1.64 2.66
N LEU A 320 -16.06 1.21 2.23
CA LEU A 320 -15.30 1.88 1.18
C LEU A 320 -16.00 1.77 -0.19
N ASN A 321 -16.56 0.59 -0.49
CA ASN A 321 -17.24 0.31 -1.75
C ASN A 321 -18.64 0.95 -1.80
N THR A 322 -19.31 1.13 -0.66
CA THR A 322 -20.59 1.85 -0.55
C THR A 322 -20.43 3.37 -0.35
N GLY A 323 -19.27 3.94 -0.67
CA GLY A 323 -19.02 5.39 -0.62
C GLY A 323 -18.90 6.01 0.77
N LYS A 324 -18.97 5.21 1.85
CA LYS A 324 -18.80 5.65 3.25
C LYS A 324 -17.32 5.74 3.63
N VAL A 325 -16.54 6.42 2.78
CA VAL A 325 -15.06 6.38 2.75
C VAL A 325 -14.43 6.83 4.07
N LYS A 326 -14.94 7.89 4.72
CA LYS A 326 -14.44 8.37 6.02
C LYS A 326 -14.57 7.31 7.12
N SER A 327 -15.70 6.60 7.15
CA SER A 327 -15.95 5.51 8.11
C SER A 327 -15.06 4.30 7.83
N ALA A 328 -14.84 3.97 6.55
CA ALA A 328 -13.91 2.93 6.14
C ALA A 328 -12.46 3.24 6.56
N ARG A 329 -11.97 4.46 6.26
CA ARG A 329 -10.62 4.91 6.65
C ARG A 329 -10.40 4.83 8.16
N ASN A 330 -11.38 5.24 8.97
CA ASN A 330 -11.31 5.13 10.43
C ASN A 330 -11.20 3.68 10.91
N ILE A 331 -11.90 2.73 10.26
CA ILE A 331 -11.77 1.30 10.55
C ILE A 331 -10.36 0.80 10.20
N PHE A 332 -9.85 1.10 9.00
CA PHE A 332 -8.52 0.64 8.60
C PHE A 332 -7.41 1.23 9.48
N ILE A 333 -7.49 2.51 9.88
CA ILE A 333 -6.56 3.11 10.85
C ILE A 333 -6.65 2.40 12.21
N ALA A 334 -7.84 2.04 12.68
CA ALA A 334 -8.00 1.29 13.92
C ALA A 334 -7.42 -0.13 13.85
N LEU A 335 -7.53 -0.80 12.69
CA LEU A 335 -6.92 -2.10 12.43
C LEU A 335 -5.38 -2.01 12.32
N SER A 336 -4.84 -0.98 11.67
CA SER A 336 -3.40 -0.75 11.54
C SER A 336 -2.71 -0.55 12.90
N LYS A 337 -3.42 0.00 13.89
CA LYS A 337 -2.92 0.06 15.29
C LYS A 337 -2.85 -1.31 15.99
N LYS A 338 -3.49 -2.35 15.44
CA LYS A 338 -3.45 -3.73 15.95
C LYS A 338 -2.48 -4.61 15.15
N ASP A 339 -2.31 -4.33 13.87
CA ASP A 339 -1.36 -5.00 12.99
C ASP A 339 -0.64 -3.97 12.10
N PRO A 340 0.44 -3.34 12.61
CA PRO A 340 1.14 -2.25 11.91
C PRO A 340 1.90 -2.70 10.67
N GLU A 341 2.23 -3.99 10.53
CA GLU A 341 2.99 -4.52 9.39
C GLU A 341 2.10 -5.03 8.24
N ASN A 342 0.79 -5.02 8.45
CA ASN A 342 -0.18 -5.44 7.44
C ASN A 342 -0.22 -4.51 6.22
N LYS A 343 0.49 -4.91 5.16
CA LYS A 343 0.54 -4.18 3.88
C LYS A 343 -0.85 -3.91 3.30
N ASN A 344 -1.74 -4.89 3.39
CA ASN A 344 -3.12 -4.79 2.91
C ASN A 344 -3.93 -3.73 3.69
N ILE A 345 -3.82 -3.68 5.02
CA ILE A 345 -4.45 -2.58 5.77
C ILE A 345 -3.89 -1.21 5.35
N LYS A 346 -2.56 -1.08 5.14
CA LYS A 346 -1.94 0.16 4.64
C LYS A 346 -2.50 0.57 3.27
N GLU A 347 -2.61 -0.38 2.34
CA GLU A 347 -3.19 -0.15 1.00
C GLU A 347 -4.64 0.35 1.05
N TYR A 348 -5.47 -0.21 1.93
CA TYR A 348 -6.85 0.27 2.10
C TYR A 348 -6.95 1.63 2.83
N ILE A 349 -5.98 1.99 3.69
CA ILE A 349 -5.85 3.36 4.22
C ILE A 349 -5.50 4.33 3.08
N GLN A 350 -4.57 3.95 2.19
CA GLN A 350 -4.19 4.76 1.04
C GLN A 350 -5.38 4.96 0.09
N LYS A 351 -6.01 3.87 -0.39
CA LYS A 351 -7.21 3.92 -1.26
C LYS A 351 -8.35 4.76 -0.67
N ALA A 352 -8.56 4.69 0.65
CA ALA A 352 -9.56 5.51 1.33
C ALA A 352 -9.13 6.98 1.51
N THR A 353 -7.82 7.27 1.59
CA THR A 353 -7.29 8.63 1.64
C THR A 353 -7.39 9.28 0.25
N GLU A 354 -6.96 8.58 -0.80
CA GLU A 354 -7.11 9.01 -2.20
C GLU A 354 -8.56 9.31 -2.57
N LYS A 355 -9.51 8.43 -2.22
CA LYS A 355 -10.95 8.70 -2.43
C LYS A 355 -11.51 9.87 -1.62
N LEU A 356 -10.88 10.27 -0.50
CA LEU A 356 -11.32 11.43 0.29
C LEU A 356 -10.70 12.74 -0.15
N THR A 357 -9.45 12.72 -0.60
CA THR A 357 -8.66 13.93 -0.83
C THR A 357 -8.31 14.16 -2.29
N GLY A 358 -8.44 13.15 -3.16
CA GLY A 358 -7.84 13.11 -4.51
C GLY A 358 -8.00 14.39 -5.33
N GLU A 359 -9.21 14.94 -5.45
CA GLU A 359 -9.47 16.20 -6.15
C GLU A 359 -8.74 17.39 -5.50
N GLN A 360 -8.85 17.55 -4.18
CA GLN A 360 -8.17 18.61 -3.43
C GLN A 360 -6.64 18.47 -3.47
N THR A 361 -6.13 17.24 -3.34
CA THR A 361 -4.71 16.88 -3.44
C THR A 361 -4.18 17.20 -4.84
N HIS A 362 -4.93 16.86 -5.90
CA HIS A 362 -4.58 17.14 -7.29
C HIS A 362 -4.55 18.65 -7.61
N LEU A 363 -5.57 19.41 -7.19
CA LEU A 363 -5.60 20.86 -7.36
C LEU A 363 -4.43 21.56 -6.63
N LEU A 364 -4.11 21.12 -5.41
CA LEU A 364 -2.96 21.62 -4.67
C LEU A 364 -1.62 21.20 -5.32
N LEU A 365 -1.52 19.99 -5.89
CA LEU A 365 -0.32 19.57 -6.64
C LEU A 365 -0.09 20.45 -7.88
N ILE A 366 -1.13 20.77 -8.65
CA ILE A 366 -1.05 21.71 -9.77
C ILE A 366 -0.59 23.10 -9.28
N GLN A 367 -1.20 23.62 -8.21
CA GLN A 367 -0.81 24.91 -7.63
C GLN A 367 0.65 24.93 -7.14
N GLY A 368 1.12 23.85 -6.52
CA GLY A 368 2.50 23.72 -6.05
C GLY A 368 3.49 23.69 -7.21
N LYS A 369 3.16 22.98 -8.29
CA LYS A 369 3.96 22.93 -9.54
C LYS A 369 4.03 24.30 -10.22
N ASP A 370 2.91 25.02 -10.32
CA ASP A 370 2.89 26.38 -10.88
C ASP A 370 3.80 27.34 -10.10
N TYR A 371 3.78 27.30 -8.76
CA TYR A 371 4.73 28.08 -7.95
C TYR A 371 6.20 27.63 -8.15
N TYR A 372 6.44 26.33 -8.29
CA TYR A 372 7.77 25.78 -8.53
C TYR A 372 8.35 26.22 -9.89
N GLU A 373 7.56 26.13 -10.97
CA GLU A 373 7.92 26.59 -12.31
C GLU A 373 8.20 28.10 -12.34
N LYS A 374 7.41 28.90 -11.62
CA LYS A 374 7.63 30.34 -11.40
C LYS A 374 8.81 30.65 -10.46
N LYS A 375 9.56 29.64 -10.01
CA LYS A 375 10.69 29.74 -9.05
C LYS A 375 10.32 30.39 -7.71
N ASN A 376 9.02 30.39 -7.36
CA ASN A 376 8.50 30.82 -6.08
C ASN A 376 8.53 29.62 -5.10
N PHE A 377 9.74 29.18 -4.77
CA PHE A 377 9.96 27.96 -4.00
C PHE A 377 9.38 28.02 -2.58
N SER A 378 9.27 29.22 -1.98
CA SER A 378 8.60 29.39 -0.68
C SER A 378 7.13 28.98 -0.72
N SER A 379 6.38 29.47 -1.71
CA SER A 379 4.97 29.11 -1.87
C SER A 379 4.82 27.65 -2.30
N ALA A 380 5.70 27.14 -3.16
CA ALA A 380 5.74 25.73 -3.53
C ALA A 380 5.92 24.82 -2.30
N LEU A 381 6.89 25.12 -1.42
CA LEU A 381 7.14 24.37 -0.18
C LEU A 381 5.93 24.33 0.75
N GLU A 382 5.19 25.44 0.91
CA GLU A 382 3.98 25.47 1.72
C GLU A 382 2.87 24.61 1.12
N ILE A 383 2.65 24.71 -0.19
CA ILE A 383 1.62 23.92 -0.87
C ILE A 383 1.96 22.42 -0.83
N PHE A 384 3.20 22.00 -1.10
CA PHE A 384 3.55 20.58 -1.00
C PHE A 384 3.48 20.04 0.43
N LYS A 385 3.82 20.83 1.46
CA LYS A 385 3.56 20.46 2.87
C LYS A 385 2.06 20.29 3.15
N LYS A 386 1.20 21.14 2.57
CA LYS A 386 -0.25 21.04 2.68
C LYS A 386 -0.81 19.82 1.94
N VAL A 387 -0.22 19.44 0.80
CA VAL A 387 -0.56 18.17 0.11
C VAL A 387 -0.24 16.98 1.01
N LEU A 388 0.97 16.94 1.60
CA LEU A 388 1.40 15.85 2.47
C LEU A 388 0.65 15.78 3.81
N SER A 389 0.06 16.87 4.31
CA SER A 389 -0.82 16.81 5.48
C SER A 389 -2.19 16.18 5.19
N LEU A 390 -2.62 16.17 3.92
CA LEU A 390 -3.85 15.51 3.45
C LEU A 390 -3.58 14.06 3.02
N ASN A 391 -2.53 13.85 2.23
CA ASN A 391 -2.07 12.55 1.75
C ASN A 391 -0.54 12.41 1.97
N PRO A 392 -0.11 11.87 3.13
CA PRO A 392 1.31 11.70 3.46
C PRO A 392 2.09 10.82 2.46
N ASP A 393 1.40 9.87 1.82
CA ASP A 393 1.98 8.87 0.92
C ASP A 393 2.07 9.37 -0.54
N SER A 394 1.77 10.65 -0.79
CA SER A 394 1.88 11.25 -2.12
C SER A 394 3.34 11.39 -2.56
N LEU A 395 3.87 10.37 -3.25
CA LEU A 395 5.23 10.33 -3.81
C LEU A 395 5.58 11.58 -4.62
N GLU A 396 4.63 12.07 -5.42
CA GLU A 396 4.82 13.30 -6.21
C GLU A 396 5.03 14.53 -5.31
N ALA A 397 4.22 14.69 -4.26
CA ALA A 397 4.40 15.80 -3.31
C ALA A 397 5.69 15.68 -2.50
N GLN A 398 6.12 14.46 -2.15
CA GLN A 398 7.41 14.22 -1.50
C GLN A 398 8.57 14.63 -2.41
N HIS A 399 8.55 14.21 -3.68
CA HIS A 399 9.56 14.55 -4.68
C HIS A 399 9.67 16.07 -4.90
N TYR A 400 8.54 16.73 -5.21
CA TYR A 400 8.55 18.17 -5.44
C TYR A 400 8.84 18.99 -4.17
N LEU A 401 8.54 18.48 -2.97
CA LEU A 401 8.97 19.12 -1.72
C LEU A 401 10.50 19.13 -1.61
N GLU A 402 11.18 18.01 -1.88
CA GLU A 402 12.65 17.93 -1.80
C GLU A 402 13.31 18.78 -2.89
N GLU A 403 12.85 18.70 -4.15
CA GLU A 403 13.39 19.57 -5.20
C GLU A 403 13.12 21.06 -4.90
N SER A 404 11.96 21.42 -4.34
CA SER A 404 11.70 22.79 -3.87
C SER A 404 12.65 23.24 -2.76
N LYS A 405 13.00 22.37 -1.79
CA LYS A 405 13.98 22.68 -0.72
C LYS A 405 15.35 22.94 -1.32
N LYS A 406 15.80 22.03 -2.19
CA LYS A 406 17.08 22.10 -2.89
C LYS A 406 17.19 23.37 -3.73
N SER A 407 16.19 23.68 -4.57
CA SER A 407 16.19 24.89 -5.41
C SER A 407 16.07 26.19 -4.58
N ALA A 408 15.29 26.21 -3.50
CA ALA A 408 15.26 27.33 -2.56
C ALA A 408 16.62 27.55 -1.88
N SER A 409 17.26 26.48 -1.42
CA SER A 409 18.60 26.50 -0.84
C SER A 409 19.64 27.00 -1.84
N GLU A 410 19.63 26.54 -3.09
CA GLU A 410 20.53 27.02 -4.13
C GLU A 410 20.29 28.49 -4.51
N LYS A 411 19.04 28.99 -4.47
CA LYS A 411 18.75 30.42 -4.65
C LYS A 411 19.41 31.27 -3.57
N GLU A 412 19.21 30.94 -2.29
CA GLU A 412 19.82 31.65 -1.15
C GLU A 412 21.36 31.56 -1.18
N TYR A 413 21.91 30.44 -1.63
CA TYR A 413 23.35 30.27 -1.88
C TYR A 413 23.87 31.23 -2.97
N ASN A 414 23.18 31.33 -4.11
CA ASN A 414 23.59 32.23 -5.20
C ASN A 414 23.55 33.71 -4.78
N GLU A 415 22.52 34.12 -4.04
CA GLU A 415 22.46 35.45 -3.41
C GLU A 415 23.62 35.68 -2.42
N ALA A 416 23.98 34.66 -1.62
CA ALA A 416 25.14 34.73 -0.75
C ALA A 416 26.46 34.91 -1.50
N ILE A 417 26.67 34.21 -2.63
CA ILE A 417 27.87 34.39 -3.47
C ILE A 417 27.93 35.79 -4.06
N GLN A 418 26.81 36.38 -4.47
CA GLN A 418 26.74 37.77 -4.95
C GLN A 418 27.03 38.79 -3.83
N LEU A 419 26.61 38.52 -2.58
CA LEU A 419 27.00 39.34 -1.44
C LEU A 419 28.51 39.24 -1.16
N LEU A 420 29.09 38.05 -1.31
CA LEU A 420 30.52 37.82 -1.09
C LEU A 420 31.40 38.52 -2.13
N SER A 421 31.02 38.49 -3.41
CA SER A 421 31.75 39.24 -4.47
C SER A 421 31.70 40.75 -4.23
N ASN A 422 30.62 41.25 -3.64
CA ASN A 422 30.48 42.63 -3.17
C ASN A 422 31.16 42.90 -1.80
N LYS A 423 32.03 41.99 -1.32
CA LYS A 423 32.75 42.06 -0.04
C LYS A 423 31.87 42.11 1.22
N LYS A 424 30.57 41.78 1.12
CA LYS A 424 29.63 41.73 2.26
C LYS A 424 29.63 40.35 2.93
N VAL A 425 30.77 39.99 3.53
CA VAL A 425 31.04 38.63 4.07
C VAL A 425 29.98 38.16 5.08
N PHE A 426 29.63 38.99 6.05
CA PHE A 426 28.68 38.61 7.10
C PHE A 426 27.24 38.45 6.59
N ASP A 427 26.80 39.28 5.64
CA ASP A 427 25.46 39.14 5.04
C ASP A 427 25.39 37.92 4.10
N SER A 428 26.47 37.64 3.37
CA SER A 428 26.66 36.38 2.66
C SER A 428 26.51 35.19 3.62
N TYR A 429 27.19 35.23 4.77
CA TYR A 429 27.11 34.14 5.75
C TYR A 429 25.72 33.94 6.36
N LYS A 430 24.96 35.02 6.63
CA LYS A 430 23.54 34.94 7.04
C LYS A 430 22.71 34.22 5.97
N LYS A 431 22.90 34.55 4.69
CA LYS A 431 22.22 33.90 3.56
C LYS A 431 22.59 32.42 3.41
N LEU A 432 23.86 32.05 3.58
CA LEU A 432 24.29 30.65 3.63
C LEU A 432 23.64 29.88 4.80
N LYS A 433 23.47 30.52 5.96
CA LYS A 433 22.78 29.91 7.10
C LYS A 433 21.31 29.60 6.76
N ILE A 434 20.58 30.57 6.19
CA ILE A 434 19.19 30.38 5.72
C ILE A 434 19.11 29.25 4.68
N SER A 435 20.04 29.25 3.72
CA SER A 435 20.17 28.20 2.71
C SER A 435 20.32 26.79 3.32
N LEU A 436 21.09 26.65 4.41
CA LEU A 436 21.29 25.39 5.12
C LEU A 436 20.10 25.02 6.04
N GLU A 437 19.41 26.00 6.62
CA GLU A 437 18.17 25.79 7.39
C GLU A 437 17.03 25.25 6.49
N ILE A 438 16.99 25.65 5.22
CA ILE A 438 16.04 25.14 4.21
C ILE A 438 16.40 23.72 3.74
N TYR A 439 17.68 23.45 3.46
CA TYR A 439 18.16 22.15 2.99
C TYR A 439 19.48 21.74 3.69
N PRO A 440 19.40 21.06 4.86
CA PRO A 440 20.57 20.71 5.68
C PRO A 440 21.59 19.79 5.00
N ASN A 441 21.24 19.18 3.88
CA ASN A 441 22.11 18.30 3.09
C ASN A 441 22.86 19.04 1.96
N ASN A 442 22.74 20.37 1.85
CA ASN A 442 23.46 21.13 0.84
C ASN A 442 24.98 21.20 1.13
N GLN A 443 25.75 20.31 0.50
CA GLN A 443 27.20 20.26 0.73
C GLN A 443 27.93 21.52 0.22
N LYS A 444 27.51 22.09 -0.93
CA LYS A 444 28.09 23.35 -1.48
C LYS A 444 28.04 24.49 -0.46
N VAL A 445 26.94 24.58 0.28
CA VAL A 445 26.72 25.59 1.34
C VAL A 445 27.65 25.32 2.53
N LYS A 446 27.75 24.08 3.01
CA LYS A 446 28.64 23.69 4.11
C LYS A 446 30.10 24.01 3.79
N ASP A 447 30.56 23.62 2.60
CA ASP A 447 31.93 23.85 2.14
C ASP A 447 32.22 25.35 2.06
N LYS A 448 31.30 26.16 1.51
CA LYS A 448 31.46 27.61 1.43
C LYS A 448 31.43 28.30 2.81
N MET A 449 30.59 27.83 3.74
CA MET A 449 30.59 28.33 5.12
C MET A 449 31.89 27.96 5.87
N ALA A 450 32.45 26.78 5.61
CA ALA A 450 33.76 26.38 6.15
C ALA A 450 34.90 27.21 5.57
N GLN A 451 34.89 27.49 4.25
CA GLN A 451 35.83 28.39 3.59
C GLN A 451 35.80 29.79 4.23
N ILE A 452 34.62 30.42 4.34
CA ILE A 452 34.49 31.77 4.93
C ILE A 452 34.97 31.79 6.39
N ARG A 453 34.68 30.74 7.18
CA ARG A 453 35.23 30.62 8.54
C ARG A 453 36.76 30.59 8.53
N SER A 454 37.38 29.80 7.66
CA SER A 454 38.84 29.76 7.54
C SER A 454 39.44 31.12 7.15
N GLU A 455 38.83 31.78 6.16
CA GLU A 455 39.26 33.08 5.63
C GLU A 455 39.11 34.22 6.65
N GLU A 456 38.09 34.20 7.50
CA GLU A 456 37.87 35.25 8.52
C GLU A 456 38.53 34.95 9.87
N TYR A 457 39.07 33.74 10.09
CA TYR A 457 39.61 33.31 11.40
C TYR A 457 40.71 34.24 11.94
N HIS A 458 41.60 34.72 11.08
CA HIS A 458 42.71 35.59 11.48
C HIS A 458 42.28 37.02 11.86
N LYS A 459 41.06 37.44 11.52
CA LYS A 459 40.51 38.77 11.84
C LYS A 459 39.72 38.80 13.14
N ILE A 460 39.43 37.64 13.74
CA ILE A 460 38.67 37.51 14.99
C ILE A 460 39.26 38.40 16.09
N SER A 461 40.59 38.34 16.30
CA SER A 461 41.25 39.12 17.35
C SER A 461 41.00 40.63 17.20
N SER A 462 41.15 41.16 15.98
CA SER A 462 40.88 42.58 15.69
C SER A 462 39.41 42.96 15.87
N TYR A 463 38.47 42.05 15.60
CA TYR A 463 37.05 42.28 15.92
C TYR A 463 36.79 42.26 17.43
N LEU A 464 37.43 41.37 18.20
CA LEU A 464 37.32 41.34 19.66
C LEU A 464 37.91 42.61 20.28
N GLU A 465 39.09 43.04 19.85
CA GLU A 465 39.72 44.30 20.25
C GLU A 465 38.80 45.50 20.00
N LEU A 466 38.28 45.67 18.79
CA LEU A 466 37.33 46.74 18.45
C LEU A 466 36.04 46.67 19.29
N GLY A 467 35.48 45.47 19.51
CA GLY A 467 34.32 45.26 20.37
C GLY A 467 34.59 45.70 21.81
N ASN A 468 35.77 45.35 22.34
CA ASN A 468 36.23 45.72 23.68
C ASN A 468 36.47 47.23 23.82
N GLU A 469 37.06 47.89 22.83
CA GLU A 469 37.22 49.35 22.77
C GLU A 469 35.87 50.08 22.78
N LEU A 470 34.91 49.62 21.96
CA LEU A 470 33.55 50.16 21.91
C LEU A 470 32.81 49.96 23.23
N TYR A 471 32.95 48.78 23.85
CA TYR A 471 32.38 48.47 25.16
C TYR A 471 32.95 49.38 26.27
N ASN A 472 34.27 49.55 26.32
CA ASN A 472 34.96 50.44 27.27
C ASN A 472 34.57 51.92 27.04
N SER A 473 34.36 52.32 25.78
CA SER A 473 33.83 53.62 25.37
C SER A 473 32.33 53.81 25.64
N ARG A 474 31.67 52.84 26.31
CA ARG A 474 30.22 52.80 26.60
C ARG A 474 29.30 52.79 25.37
N LYS A 475 29.84 52.50 24.17
CA LYS A 475 29.10 52.37 22.91
C LYS A 475 28.49 50.96 22.79
N TYR A 476 27.70 50.57 23.80
CA TYR A 476 27.31 49.18 24.02
C TYR A 476 26.55 48.53 22.85
N LYS A 477 25.67 49.27 22.17
CA LYS A 477 25.02 48.81 20.94
C LYS A 477 26.01 48.47 19.80
N GLN A 478 27.02 49.31 19.58
CA GLN A 478 28.04 49.08 18.53
C GLN A 478 28.98 47.93 18.92
N ALA A 479 29.38 47.86 20.18
CA ALA A 479 30.14 46.72 20.71
C ALA A 479 29.38 45.41 20.50
N LEU A 480 28.09 45.39 20.83
CA LEU A 480 27.20 44.26 20.62
C LEU A 480 27.12 43.82 19.15
N GLU A 481 26.98 44.77 18.22
CA GLU A 481 26.98 44.48 16.78
C GLU A 481 28.27 43.73 16.39
N ILE A 482 29.45 44.18 16.84
CA ILE A 482 30.73 43.50 16.56
C ILE A 482 30.82 42.10 17.18
N PHE A 483 30.41 41.91 18.44
CA PHE A 483 30.43 40.59 19.06
C PHE A 483 29.45 39.60 18.42
N ASP A 484 28.26 40.06 18.02
CA ASP A 484 27.28 39.21 17.33
C ASP A 484 27.76 38.83 15.90
N LEU A 485 28.65 39.62 15.25
CA LEU A 485 29.37 39.21 14.02
C LEU A 485 30.38 38.08 14.28
N VAL A 486 31.15 38.16 15.37
CA VAL A 486 32.10 37.08 15.76
C VAL A 486 31.33 35.79 16.05
N LEU A 487 30.22 35.87 16.80
CA LEU A 487 29.39 34.71 17.15
C LEU A 487 28.64 34.11 15.95
N LEU A 488 28.30 34.90 14.93
CA LEU A 488 27.71 34.39 13.69
C LEU A 488 28.64 33.40 12.98
N LEU A 489 29.95 33.69 12.95
CA LEU A 489 30.95 32.80 12.36
C LEU A 489 31.42 31.72 13.35
N PHE A 490 31.67 32.09 14.61
CA PHE A 490 32.26 31.24 15.64
C PHE A 490 31.39 31.23 16.92
N PRO A 491 30.31 30.45 16.95
CA PRO A 491 29.37 30.42 18.09
C PRO A 491 30.01 30.09 19.44
N GLU A 492 31.11 29.32 19.44
CA GLU A 492 31.84 28.87 20.63
C GLU A 492 32.86 29.88 21.19
N ASN A 493 32.96 31.09 20.61
CA ASN A 493 33.89 32.10 21.10
C ASN A 493 33.44 32.67 22.46
N LYS A 494 34.04 32.17 23.55
CA LYS A 494 33.68 32.52 24.94
C LYS A 494 33.78 34.01 25.26
N GLU A 495 34.76 34.71 24.69
CA GLU A 495 34.93 36.16 24.91
C GLU A 495 33.78 36.93 24.27
N ALA A 496 33.49 36.68 22.99
CA ALA A 496 32.35 37.29 22.31
C ALA A 496 31.01 36.92 22.96
N GLN A 497 30.83 35.69 23.46
CA GLN A 497 29.64 35.29 24.21
C GLN A 497 29.44 36.17 25.46
N GLU A 498 30.49 36.32 26.28
CA GLU A 498 30.41 37.09 27.52
C GLU A 498 30.26 38.58 27.25
N TYR A 499 31.04 39.17 26.34
CA TYR A 499 30.93 40.59 26.03
C TYR A 499 29.66 40.95 25.24
N SER A 500 29.09 40.07 24.41
CA SER A 500 27.73 40.25 23.85
C SER A 500 26.69 40.31 24.96
N ARG A 501 26.76 39.39 25.95
CA ARG A 501 25.88 39.36 27.12
C ARG A 501 26.02 40.61 27.99
N LEU A 502 27.25 41.04 28.28
CA LEU A 502 27.54 42.26 29.05
C LEU A 502 27.08 43.52 28.31
N SER A 503 27.34 43.62 27.01
CA SER A 503 26.90 44.74 26.16
C SER A 503 25.37 44.85 26.16
N LYS A 504 24.64 43.75 25.93
CA LYS A 504 23.16 43.70 26.05
C LYS A 504 22.66 44.21 27.41
N LYS A 505 23.29 43.81 28.51
CA LYS A 505 22.92 44.26 29.87
C LYS A 505 23.23 45.74 30.11
N LYS A 506 24.36 46.24 29.62
CA LYS A 506 24.81 47.62 29.80
C LYS A 506 24.08 48.61 28.91
N ASP A 507 23.77 48.24 27.68
CA ASP A 507 22.96 49.03 26.74
C ASP A 507 21.56 49.27 27.32
N LYS A 508 20.90 48.21 27.79
CA LYS A 508 19.60 48.32 28.48
C LYS A 508 19.68 49.26 29.69
N ALA A 509 20.68 49.10 30.56
CA ALA A 509 20.85 49.96 31.72
C ALA A 509 21.12 51.43 31.36
N LEU A 510 21.79 51.70 30.22
CA LEU A 510 22.02 53.05 29.70
C LEU A 510 20.72 53.67 29.15
N VAL A 511 19.93 52.91 28.39
CA VAL A 511 18.61 53.33 27.89
C VAL A 511 17.65 53.59 29.06
N ASP A 512 17.63 52.71 30.06
CA ASP A 512 16.84 52.89 31.28
C ASP A 512 17.27 54.17 32.02
N HIS A 513 18.57 54.46 32.12
CA HIS A 513 19.11 55.68 32.74
C HIS A 513 18.78 56.98 31.96
N LEU A 514 18.83 56.97 30.62
CA LEU A 514 18.48 58.13 29.79
C LEU A 514 16.98 58.46 29.90
N ASN A 515 16.10 57.46 29.76
CA ASN A 515 14.66 57.63 29.97
C ASN A 515 14.32 58.16 31.39
N CYS A 516 15.12 57.74 32.37
CA CYS A 516 15.03 58.10 33.77
C CYS A 516 15.49 59.55 34.06
N SER A 517 16.48 60.07 33.31
CA SER A 517 16.95 61.45 33.43
C SER A 517 15.99 62.46 32.77
N GLU A 518 15.44 62.13 31.60
CA GLU A 518 14.49 62.98 30.87
C GLU A 518 13.15 63.16 31.62
N LYS A 519 12.64 62.10 32.25
CA LYS A 519 11.30 62.10 32.88
C LYS A 519 11.23 62.73 34.28
N LYS A 520 12.35 63.21 34.85
CA LYS A 520 12.45 63.80 36.20
C LYS A 520 11.80 62.96 37.33
N ASP A 521 11.78 61.64 37.21
CA ASP A 521 11.11 60.74 38.16
C ASP A 521 11.75 60.82 39.57
N LYS A 522 10.92 60.86 40.63
CA LYS A 522 11.38 60.85 42.02
C LYS A 522 12.04 59.52 42.41
N LYS A 523 11.61 58.37 41.88
CA LYS A 523 12.25 57.05 42.13
C LYS A 523 13.67 57.00 41.57
N CYS A 524 13.88 57.60 40.40
CA CYS A 524 15.18 57.69 39.73
C CYS A 524 16.26 58.37 40.57
N ARG A 525 15.91 59.43 41.31
CA ARG A 525 16.83 60.15 42.20
C ARG A 525 17.39 59.30 43.34
N PHE A 526 16.77 58.18 43.69
CA PHE A 526 17.19 57.33 44.80
C PHE A 526 18.19 56.24 44.36
N LEU A 527 18.14 55.80 43.10
CA LEU A 527 18.97 54.72 42.57
C LEU A 527 20.27 55.17 41.91
N TRP A 528 20.33 56.42 41.41
CA TRP A 528 21.43 56.89 40.55
C TRP A 528 22.13 58.17 41.03
N LYS A 529 21.87 58.64 42.27
CA LYS A 529 22.56 59.78 42.85
C LYS A 529 23.94 59.39 43.41
N LYS A 530 24.99 59.96 42.83
CA LYS A 530 25.95 60.77 43.57
C LYS A 530 25.86 62.19 43.02
#